data_AF-D3HQD6-F1
#
_entry.id   AF-D3HQD6-F1
#
_cell.length_a   1.000
_cell.length_b   1.000
_cell.length_c   1.000
_cell.angle_alpha   90.00
_cell.angle_beta   90.00
_cell.angle_gamma   90.00
#
_symmetry.space_group_name_H-M   'P 1'
#
loop_
_entity.id
_entity.type
_entity.pdbx_description
1 polymer ?
#
loop_
_entity_poly.entity_id
_entity_poly.type
_entity_poly.pdbx_seq_one_letter_code
_entity_poly.pdbx_strand_id
1 'polypeptide(L)'
;MTIKWIPDNQIGEVQKDGSFTRAASYGVSMINAYFFDELSRLDTTNQEKNLLEIIEVESKLVPSLKALDIIGFFSPMEWLQCDNQGRIMIILLYFTQQPEAVTPEIVQQLKEKYTTLIPILQKMVDQILDRSTT
;
A
#
# COMPACT_ATOMS: atom_id res chain seq x y z
N MET A 1 -0.50 -37.95 -8.59
CA MET A 1 -0.71 -36.50 -8.49
C MET A 1 0.65 -35.90 -8.18
N THR A 2 1.23 -35.14 -9.10
CA THR A 2 2.62 -34.67 -9.00
C THR A 2 2.65 -33.34 -8.28
N ILE A 3 3.21 -33.29 -7.08
CA ILE A 3 3.37 -32.07 -6.29
C ILE A 3 4.36 -31.17 -7.01
N LYS A 4 3.91 -29.99 -7.48
CA LYS A 4 4.78 -28.92 -7.96
C LYS A 4 5.06 -27.99 -6.78
N TRP A 5 6.26 -28.07 -6.25
CA TRP A 5 6.79 -27.11 -5.30
C TRP A 5 6.97 -25.76 -6.01
N ILE A 6 6.36 -24.69 -5.48
CA ILE A 6 6.72 -23.31 -5.84
C ILE A 6 7.70 -22.85 -4.76
N PRO A 7 9.01 -22.82 -5.04
CA PRO A 7 9.99 -22.41 -4.06
C PRO A 7 9.98 -20.89 -3.97
N ASP A 8 9.26 -20.34 -2.97
CA ASP A 8 9.32 -18.90 -2.70
C ASP A 8 10.11 -18.58 -1.42
N ASN A 9 10.52 -19.56 -0.61
CA ASN A 9 11.16 -19.28 0.69
C ASN A 9 10.36 -18.27 1.57
N GLN A 10 9.07 -18.09 1.32
CA GLN A 10 8.24 -17.13 2.04
C GLN A 10 7.50 -17.79 3.19
N ILE A 11 7.48 -17.11 4.34
CA ILE A 11 6.77 -17.53 5.53
C ILE A 11 5.27 -17.48 5.24
N GLY A 12 4.54 -18.55 5.54
CA GLY A 12 3.10 -18.65 5.30
C GLY A 12 2.52 -19.95 5.82
N GLU A 13 1.22 -20.13 5.62
CA GLU A 13 0.45 -21.28 6.07
C GLU A 13 -0.16 -22.00 4.87
N VAL A 14 -0.09 -23.34 4.87
CA VAL A 14 -0.87 -24.18 3.96
C VAL A 14 -2.23 -24.42 4.61
N GLN A 15 -3.28 -23.95 3.95
CA GLN A 15 -4.66 -24.08 4.37
C GLN A 15 -5.16 -25.52 4.22
N LYS A 16 -6.27 -25.84 4.89
CA LYS A 16 -6.89 -27.19 4.86
C LYS A 16 -7.34 -27.63 3.47
N ASP A 17 -7.59 -26.69 2.57
CA ASP A 17 -7.96 -26.93 1.17
C ASP A 17 -6.75 -27.08 0.22
N GLY A 18 -5.53 -26.99 0.77
CA GLY A 18 -4.28 -27.08 0.02
C GLY A 18 -3.80 -25.76 -0.58
N SER A 19 -4.51 -24.65 -0.37
CA SER A 19 -4.03 -23.32 -0.76
C SER A 19 -2.91 -22.83 0.17
N PHE A 20 -2.01 -21.98 -0.33
CA PHE A 20 -0.94 -21.38 0.46
C PHE A 20 -1.22 -19.90 0.71
N THR A 21 -1.32 -19.51 1.98
CA THR A 21 -1.51 -18.12 2.42
C THR A 21 -0.19 -17.60 2.96
N ARG A 22 0.34 -16.54 2.35
CA ARG A 22 1.56 -15.90 2.84
C ARG A 22 1.29 -15.20 4.18
N ALA A 23 2.27 -15.15 5.07
CA ALA A 23 2.24 -14.30 6.28
C ALA A 23 1.88 -12.85 5.93
N ALA A 24 2.31 -12.42 4.75
CA ALA A 24 1.92 -11.18 4.12
C ALA A 24 0.43 -10.93 4.00
N SER A 25 -0.29 -11.94 3.52
CA SER A 25 -1.72 -11.87 3.33
C SER A 25 -2.43 -11.73 4.67
N TYR A 26 -1.88 -12.29 5.75
CA TYR A 26 -2.37 -12.05 7.11
C TYR A 26 -2.14 -10.60 7.55
N GLY A 27 -0.93 -10.06 7.34
CA GLY A 27 -0.63 -8.64 7.62
C GLY A 27 -1.59 -7.69 6.91
N VAL A 28 -1.75 -7.84 5.59
CA VAL A 28 -2.71 -7.07 4.78
C VAL A 28 -4.15 -7.26 5.27
N SER A 29 -4.54 -8.47 5.68
CA SER A 29 -5.89 -8.72 6.21
C SER A 29 -6.13 -8.04 7.55
N MET A 30 -5.14 -8.02 8.44
CA MET A 30 -5.23 -7.30 9.73
C MET A 30 -5.30 -5.80 9.53
N ILE A 31 -4.50 -5.26 8.60
CA ILE A 31 -4.55 -3.85 8.19
C ILE A 31 -5.93 -3.52 7.64
N ASN A 32 -6.43 -4.34 6.70
CA ASN A 32 -7.77 -4.18 6.13
C ASN A 32 -8.88 -4.27 7.18
N ALA A 33 -8.73 -5.09 8.21
CA ALA A 33 -9.68 -5.18 9.32
C ALA A 33 -9.68 -3.91 10.18
N TYR A 34 -8.50 -3.34 10.43
CA TYR A 34 -8.35 -2.05 11.10
C TYR A 34 -8.97 -0.91 10.29
N PHE A 35 -8.68 -0.85 8.99
CA PHE A 35 -9.33 0.05 8.05
C PHE A 35 -10.86 -0.07 8.04
N PHE A 36 -11.36 -1.30 8.06
CA PHE A 36 -12.80 -1.57 8.10
C PHE A 36 -13.45 -1.03 9.37
N ASP A 37 -12.81 -1.21 10.53
CA ASP A 37 -13.29 -0.66 11.81
C ASP A 37 -13.36 0.88 11.76
N GLU A 38 -12.34 1.53 11.20
CA GLU A 38 -12.33 2.99 11.05
C GLU A 38 -13.38 3.45 10.04
N LEU A 39 -13.47 2.82 8.86
CA LEU A 39 -14.52 3.07 7.85
C LEU A 39 -15.93 2.89 8.41
N SER A 40 -16.15 1.92 9.29
CA SER A 40 -17.46 1.66 9.90
C SER A 40 -17.96 2.80 10.78
N ARG A 41 -17.05 3.69 11.20
CA ARG A 41 -17.34 4.86 12.05
C ARG A 41 -17.52 6.16 11.26
N LEU A 42 -17.28 6.13 9.95
CA LEU A 42 -17.33 7.31 9.08
C LEU A 42 -18.77 7.58 8.59
N ASP A 43 -19.20 8.84 8.68
CA ASP A 43 -20.51 9.30 8.19
C ASP A 43 -20.47 9.44 6.66
N THR A 44 -21.39 8.78 5.95
CA THR A 44 -21.44 8.77 4.47
C THR A 44 -21.65 10.14 3.84
N THR A 45 -22.03 11.14 4.62
CA THR A 45 -22.33 12.50 4.15
C THR A 45 -21.08 13.35 3.87
N ASN A 46 -19.87 12.93 4.30
CA ASN A 46 -18.65 13.75 4.20
C ASN A 46 -17.43 13.00 3.64
N GLN A 47 -17.55 12.51 2.41
CA GLN A 47 -16.58 11.63 1.75
C GLN A 47 -15.12 12.13 1.77
N GLU A 48 -14.86 13.43 1.56
CA GLU A 48 -13.48 13.96 1.57
C GLU A 48 -12.88 13.94 2.97
N LYS A 49 -13.65 14.34 3.99
CA LYS A 49 -13.24 14.28 5.39
C LYS A 49 -12.89 12.84 5.79
N ASN A 50 -13.74 11.89 5.39
CA ASN A 50 -13.54 10.47 5.64
C ASN A 50 -12.26 9.93 4.99
N LEU A 51 -11.98 10.32 3.74
CA LEU A 51 -10.75 9.93 3.05
C LEU A 51 -9.49 10.49 3.74
N LEU A 52 -9.56 11.73 4.25
CA LEU A 52 -8.46 12.32 5.01
C LEU A 52 -8.21 11.59 6.34
N GLU A 53 -9.28 11.24 7.07
CA GLU A 53 -9.18 10.48 8.32
C GLU A 53 -8.55 9.09 8.08
N ILE A 54 -8.95 8.40 7.00
CA ILE A 54 -8.33 7.14 6.58
C ILE A 54 -6.83 7.33 6.28
N ILE A 55 -6.47 8.35 5.50
CA ILE A 55 -5.06 8.62 5.16
C ILE A 55 -4.23 8.92 6.41
N GLU A 56 -4.78 9.67 7.37
CA GLU A 56 -4.11 9.97 8.64
C GLU A 56 -3.84 8.69 9.44
N VAL A 57 -4.86 7.84 9.55
CA VAL A 57 -4.79 6.54 10.22
C VAL A 57 -3.72 5.66 9.59
N GLU A 58 -3.72 5.53 8.26
CA GLU A 58 -2.75 4.70 7.55
C GLU A 58 -1.34 5.22 7.62
N SER A 59 -1.16 6.54 7.59
CA SER A 59 0.15 7.13 7.78
C SER A 59 0.79 6.66 9.09
N LYS A 60 -0.01 6.45 10.16
CA LYS A 60 0.48 5.95 11.45
C LYS A 60 0.83 4.46 11.40
N LEU A 61 0.25 3.70 10.48
CA LEU A 61 0.54 2.27 10.32
C LEU A 61 1.80 1.98 9.50
N VAL A 62 2.16 2.82 8.53
CA VAL A 62 3.31 2.62 7.65
C VAL A 62 4.61 2.22 8.38
N PRO A 63 5.00 2.82 9.53
CA PRO A 63 6.18 2.38 10.26
C PRO A 63 6.11 0.91 10.71
N SER A 64 4.94 0.46 11.17
CA SER A 64 4.71 -0.94 11.54
C SER A 64 4.77 -1.85 10.31
N LEU A 65 4.24 -1.40 9.16
CA LEU A 65 4.32 -2.15 7.90
C LEU A 65 5.76 -2.33 7.44
N LYS A 66 6.57 -1.28 7.56
CA LYS A 66 8.01 -1.33 7.28
C LYS A 66 8.73 -2.26 8.26
N ALA A 67 8.46 -2.15 9.56
CA ALA A 67 9.12 -2.96 10.60
C ALA A 67 8.83 -4.48 10.46
N LEU A 68 7.64 -4.82 9.97
CA LEU A 68 7.22 -6.20 9.68
C LEU A 68 7.56 -6.65 8.25
N ASP A 69 8.29 -5.83 7.49
CA ASP A 69 8.64 -6.04 6.08
C ASP A 69 7.44 -6.29 5.15
N ILE A 70 6.27 -5.76 5.52
CA ILE A 70 5.02 -5.91 4.75
C ILE A 70 5.08 -5.12 3.44
N ILE A 71 5.67 -3.93 3.47
CA ILE A 71 5.91 -3.13 2.26
C ILE A 71 6.87 -3.87 1.31
N GLY A 72 7.82 -4.65 1.85
CA GLY A 72 8.81 -5.40 1.09
C GLY A 72 8.29 -6.61 0.32
N PHE A 73 7.02 -7.02 0.52
CA PHE A 73 6.44 -8.14 -0.23
C PHE A 73 6.25 -7.88 -1.72
N PHE A 74 6.21 -6.61 -2.11
CA PHE A 74 6.20 -6.18 -3.49
C PHE A 74 7.27 -5.10 -3.64
N SER A 75 7.95 -5.09 -4.77
CA SER A 75 8.78 -3.94 -5.13
C SER A 75 7.92 -2.67 -5.18
N PRO A 76 8.52 -1.48 -4.94
CA PRO A 76 7.77 -0.23 -5.07
C PRO A 76 7.09 -0.05 -6.44
N MET A 77 7.67 -0.63 -7.50
CA MET A 77 7.08 -0.65 -8.83
C MET A 77 5.83 -1.52 -8.90
N GLU A 78 5.85 -2.72 -8.32
CA GLU A 78 4.68 -3.62 -8.28
C GLU A 78 3.52 -3.02 -7.47
N TRP A 79 3.81 -2.28 -6.41
CA TRP A 79 2.80 -1.50 -5.67
C TRP A 79 2.14 -0.45 -6.57
N LEU A 80 2.94 0.27 -7.35
CA LEU A 80 2.44 1.31 -8.25
C LEU A 80 1.68 0.73 -9.44
N GLN A 81 2.13 -0.37 -10.05
CA GLN A 81 1.58 -0.95 -11.27
C GLN A 81 0.19 -1.60 -11.15
N CYS A 82 -0.51 -1.43 -10.02
CA CYS A 82 -1.90 -1.84 -9.88
C CYS A 82 -2.89 -0.68 -10.09
N ASP A 83 -4.17 -0.97 -10.33
CA ASP A 83 -5.23 0.05 -10.45
C ASP A 83 -5.97 0.33 -9.13
N ASN A 84 -5.58 -0.37 -8.06
CA ASN A 84 -6.21 -0.24 -6.75
C ASN A 84 -5.69 1.00 -6.03
N GLN A 85 -6.51 2.05 -5.97
CA GLN A 85 -6.18 3.33 -5.32
C GLN A 85 -5.76 3.17 -3.84
N GLY A 86 -6.31 2.18 -3.11
CA GLY A 86 -5.92 1.91 -1.72
C GLY A 86 -4.51 1.34 -1.61
N ARG A 87 -4.10 0.43 -2.51
CA ARG A 87 -2.71 -0.04 -2.57
C ARG A 87 -1.75 1.08 -2.95
N ILE A 88 -2.14 1.90 -3.91
CA ILE A 88 -1.36 3.07 -4.31
C ILE A 88 -1.20 4.03 -3.13
N MET A 89 -2.26 4.31 -2.38
CA MET A 89 -2.21 5.16 -1.19
C MET A 89 -1.17 4.67 -0.16
N ILE A 90 -1.11 3.37 0.13
CA ILE A 90 -0.12 2.82 1.07
C ILE A 90 1.32 3.08 0.61
N ILE A 91 1.63 2.84 -0.67
CA ILE A 91 3.00 3.08 -1.16
C ILE A 91 3.33 4.58 -1.25
N LEU A 92 2.35 5.44 -1.55
CA LEU A 92 2.55 6.89 -1.50
C LEU A 92 2.83 7.36 -0.06
N LEU A 93 2.12 6.83 0.95
CA LEU A 93 2.40 7.12 2.36
C LEU A 93 3.78 6.60 2.80
N TYR A 94 4.22 5.48 2.26
CA TYR A 94 5.57 5.00 2.47
C TYR A 94 6.62 5.98 1.92
N PHE A 95 6.45 6.46 0.70
CA PHE A 95 7.37 7.44 0.08
C PHE A 95 7.39 8.79 0.79
N THR A 96 6.27 9.27 1.32
CA THR A 96 6.27 10.54 2.09
C THR A 96 7.09 10.44 3.38
N GLN A 97 7.23 9.24 3.94
CA GLN A 97 8.00 8.95 5.16
C GLN A 97 9.43 8.48 4.87
N GLN A 98 9.69 7.94 3.68
CA GLN A 98 11.00 7.41 3.24
C GLN A 98 11.35 8.01 1.87
N PRO A 99 11.71 9.30 1.79
CA PRO A 99 11.98 9.97 0.51
C PRO A 99 13.10 9.32 -0.30
N GLU A 100 14.06 8.69 0.38
CA GLU A 100 15.18 7.97 -0.25
C GLU A 100 14.74 6.74 -1.06
N ALA A 101 13.52 6.23 -0.83
CA ALA A 101 12.95 5.13 -1.61
C ALA A 101 12.40 5.58 -2.98
N VAL A 102 12.35 6.90 -3.24
CA VAL A 102 11.83 7.48 -4.48
C VAL A 102 12.97 7.61 -5.50
N THR A 103 13.14 6.57 -6.32
CA THR A 103 14.14 6.57 -7.40
C THR A 103 13.63 7.31 -8.65
N PRO A 104 14.51 7.64 -9.62
CA PRO A 104 14.07 8.24 -10.89
C PRO A 104 13.02 7.42 -11.65
N GLU A 105 13.11 6.09 -11.58
CA GLU A 105 12.12 5.18 -12.17
C GLU A 105 10.75 5.31 -11.48
N ILE A 106 10.74 5.46 -10.16
CA ILE A 106 9.53 5.72 -9.39
C ILE A 106 8.93 7.08 -9.75
N VAL A 107 9.76 8.12 -9.86
CA VAL A 107 9.30 9.45 -10.31
C VAL A 107 8.60 9.37 -11.67
N GLN A 108 9.20 8.64 -12.62
CA GLN A 108 8.59 8.46 -13.94
C GLN A 108 7.24 7.72 -13.84
N GLN A 109 7.19 6.64 -13.06
CA GLN A 109 5.95 5.87 -12.88
C GLN A 109 4.84 6.67 -12.21
N LEU A 110 5.18 7.54 -11.24
CA LEU A 110 4.23 8.43 -10.57
C LEU A 110 3.63 9.44 -11.55
N LYS A 111 4.45 10.02 -12.44
CA LYS A 111 3.98 10.94 -13.50
C LYS A 111 3.04 10.25 -14.48
N GLU A 112 3.35 9.01 -14.86
CA GLU A 112 2.50 8.23 -15.77
C GLU A 112 1.13 7.89 -15.15
N LYS A 113 1.09 7.58 -13.85
CA LYS A 113 -0.15 7.26 -13.15
C LYS A 113 -0.97 8.47 -12.73
N TYR A 114 -0.37 9.65 -12.67
CA TYR A 114 -0.97 10.84 -12.09
C TYR A 114 -2.43 11.10 -12.52
N THR A 115 -2.72 10.99 -13.81
CA THR A 115 -4.05 11.27 -14.37
C THR A 115 -5.11 10.22 -14.03
N THR A 116 -4.72 9.03 -13.57
CA THR A 116 -5.62 7.94 -13.16
C THR A 116 -5.89 7.92 -11.65
N LEU A 117 -5.21 8.77 -10.89
CA LEU A 117 -5.36 8.87 -9.45
C LEU A 117 -6.53 9.76 -9.07
N ILE A 118 -7.20 9.44 -7.96
CA ILE A 118 -8.17 10.33 -7.34
C ILE A 118 -7.48 11.62 -6.84
N PRO A 119 -8.20 12.76 -6.73
CA PRO A 119 -7.58 14.06 -6.45
C PRO A 119 -6.71 14.12 -5.18
N ILE A 120 -7.08 13.37 -4.14
CA ILE A 120 -6.31 13.35 -2.90
C ILE A 120 -4.96 12.64 -3.05
N LEU A 121 -4.88 11.59 -3.89
CA LEU A 121 -3.63 10.89 -4.17
C LEU A 121 -2.76 11.68 -5.16
N GLN A 122 -3.37 12.44 -6.07
CA GLN A 122 -2.64 13.41 -6.91
C GLN A 122 -1.88 14.43 -6.04
N LYS A 123 -2.55 15.01 -5.04
CA LYS A 123 -1.91 15.93 -4.07
C LYS A 123 -0.74 15.27 -3.33
N MET A 124 -0.82 13.98 -3.00
CA MET A 124 0.29 13.26 -2.38
C MET A 124 1.46 13.06 -3.35
N VAL A 125 1.18 12.76 -4.62
CA VAL A 125 2.21 12.67 -5.66
C VAL A 125 2.92 14.02 -5.83
N ASP A 126 2.20 15.13 -5.89
CA ASP A 126 2.80 16.47 -5.98
C ASP A 126 3.79 16.71 -4.83
N GLN A 127 3.37 16.40 -3.59
CA GLN A 127 4.23 16.55 -2.41
C GLN A 127 5.50 15.69 -2.47
N ILE A 128 5.41 14.47 -3.00
CA ILE A 128 6.55 13.57 -3.16
C ILE A 128 7.50 14.10 -4.23
N LEU A 129 6.97 14.56 -5.37
CA LEU A 129 7.75 15.05 -6.49
C LEU A 129 8.46 16.37 -6.15
N ASP A 130 7.79 17.30 -5.47
CA ASP A 130 8.38 18.57 -5.04
C ASP A 130 9.61 18.33 -4.15
N ARG A 131 9.50 17.39 -3.19
CA ARG A 131 10.61 17.05 -2.27
C ARG A 131 11.77 16.36 -2.97
N SER A 132 11.51 15.60 -4.03
CA SER A 132 12.54 14.85 -4.77
C SER A 132 13.39 15.74 -5.69
N THR A 133 13.03 17.02 -5.85
CA THR A 133 13.79 18.00 -6.66
C THR A 133 14.74 18.89 -5.85
N THR A 134 14.78 18.70 -4.53
CA THR A 134 15.64 19.41 -3.56
C THR A 134 16.77 18.54 -3.07
#